data_AF-A0A644YW43-F1
#
_entry.id   AF-A0A644YW43-F1
#
_cell.length_a   1.000
_cell.length_b   1.000
_cell.length_c   1.000
_cell.angle_alpha   90.00
_cell.angle_beta   90.00
_cell.angle_gamma   90.00
#
_symmetry.space_group_name_H-M   'P 1'
#
loop_
_entity.id
_entity.type
_entity.pdbx_description
1 polymer ?
#
loop_
_entity_poly.entity_id
_entity_poly.type
_entity_poly.pdbx_seq_one_letter_code
_entity_poly.pdbx_strand_id
1 'polypeptide(L)'
;MAWRYPNSVISHRSAIELRPTENGHFYLTSSFSRRVTDLPGITVNIYKGHPPHSNDAPYNGLYIASEYRYILENLQLSRRNIDGEEKTLPQSAIEERLERMILLGGEKQLNEFRDKTREVAKDLEMQLEFEKLTNIISALLNTHSSGILESEKAKARATGSPFDKDRIELFELLFDNLKDRFFIERPDRKPGVFKDVNNQAGNTVFVDYQLVEGTLRYGFRYFQLLREPLAKAVYMMFMISEVHPFIDGNGRIARIMMNAELVKGEQSQIIIPTVFREDYLLALQKLSRKKEPDTYIRVMEKLHHFSDNLYGQDFDELNSYLQSTNAYEEPTEGKLKLIDRTISLKSSFPNNYNL
;
A
#
# COMPACT_ATOMS: atom_id res chain seq x y z
N MET A 1 -18.67 -10.46 37.93
CA MET A 1 -19.83 -10.96 37.17
C MET A 1 -20.09 -12.45 37.38
N ALA A 2 -19.09 -13.33 37.22
CA ALA A 2 -19.27 -14.77 37.35
C ALA A 2 -19.84 -15.26 38.69
N TRP A 3 -19.45 -14.65 39.82
CA TRP A 3 -20.02 -15.00 41.13
C TRP A 3 -21.52 -14.67 41.24
N ARG A 4 -21.96 -13.63 40.53
CA ARG A 4 -23.33 -13.10 40.61
C ARG A 4 -24.25 -13.77 39.59
N TYR A 5 -23.69 -14.15 38.45
CA TYR A 5 -24.42 -14.71 37.30
C TYR A 5 -23.64 -15.89 36.69
N PRO A 6 -23.42 -16.96 37.47
CA PRO A 6 -22.65 -18.11 37.01
C PRO A 6 -23.30 -18.73 35.77
N ASN A 7 -22.48 -19.33 34.89
CA ASN A 7 -22.92 -19.99 33.66
C ASN A 7 -23.67 -19.10 32.66
N SER A 8 -23.56 -17.77 32.79
CA SER A 8 -24.10 -16.84 31.77
C SER A 8 -23.12 -16.71 30.61
N VAL A 9 -23.66 -16.44 29.42
CA VAL A 9 -22.91 -16.36 28.16
C VAL A 9 -22.79 -14.91 27.75
N ILE A 10 -21.57 -14.42 27.51
CA ILE A 10 -21.29 -13.16 26.82
C ILE A 10 -21.75 -13.34 25.38
N SER A 11 -22.79 -12.59 25.00
CA SER A 11 -23.63 -12.89 23.84
C SER A 11 -23.84 -11.68 22.94
N HIS A 12 -24.45 -11.90 21.78
CA HIS A 12 -24.76 -10.87 20.79
C HIS A 12 -23.53 -9.97 20.48
N ARG A 13 -23.66 -8.64 20.49
CA ARG A 13 -22.55 -7.74 20.17
C ARG A 13 -21.38 -7.82 21.16
N SER A 14 -21.65 -8.10 22.43
CA SER A 14 -20.62 -8.15 23.46
C SER A 14 -19.66 -9.34 23.31
N ALA A 15 -20.09 -10.42 22.63
CA ALA A 15 -19.20 -11.54 22.29
C ALA A 15 -18.14 -11.17 21.25
N ILE A 16 -18.44 -10.18 20.39
CA ILE A 16 -17.54 -9.69 19.35
C ILE A 16 -16.67 -8.55 19.89
N GLU A 17 -17.31 -7.57 20.54
CA GLU A 17 -16.64 -6.35 21.00
C GLU A 17 -15.78 -6.59 22.24
N LEU A 18 -16.16 -7.55 23.10
CA LEU A 18 -15.52 -7.87 24.39
C LEU A 18 -15.30 -6.66 25.31
N ARG A 19 -16.07 -5.60 25.08
CA ARG A 19 -16.10 -4.36 25.85
C ARG A 19 -17.52 -3.82 25.89
N PRO A 20 -17.87 -2.96 26.87
CA PRO A 20 -19.14 -2.24 26.84
C PRO A 20 -19.25 -1.35 25.59
N THR A 21 -20.48 -1.05 25.19
CA THR A 21 -20.75 -0.04 24.15
C THR A 21 -20.28 1.34 24.60
N GLU A 22 -20.29 2.33 23.70
CA GLU A 22 -19.89 3.72 24.04
C GLU A 22 -20.74 4.29 25.19
N ASN A 23 -22.01 3.89 25.28
CA ASN A 23 -22.93 4.26 26.35
C ASN A 23 -22.86 3.32 27.58
N GLY A 24 -21.86 2.43 27.63
CA GLY A 24 -21.60 1.56 28.78
C GLY A 24 -22.48 0.31 28.86
N HIS A 25 -23.12 -0.14 27.77
CA HIS A 25 -23.96 -1.34 27.80
C HIS A 25 -23.16 -2.62 27.53
N PHE A 26 -23.46 -3.69 28.26
CA PHE A 26 -22.88 -5.01 28.05
C PHE A 26 -23.96 -6.09 28.07
N TYR A 27 -23.86 -7.09 27.19
CA TYR A 27 -24.96 -8.02 26.91
C TYR A 27 -24.58 -9.46 27.27
N LEU A 28 -25.46 -10.11 28.04
CA LEU A 28 -25.33 -11.51 28.45
C LEU A 28 -26.62 -12.28 28.15
N THR A 29 -26.48 -13.59 27.93
CA THR A 29 -27.59 -14.55 27.87
C THR A 29 -27.55 -15.46 29.10
N SER A 30 -28.71 -15.69 29.74
CA SER A 30 -28.86 -16.58 30.90
C SER A 30 -30.27 -17.19 30.96
N SER A 31 -30.61 -17.93 32.01
CA SER A 31 -31.94 -18.54 32.18
C SER A 31 -33.04 -17.55 32.58
N PHE A 32 -32.68 -16.29 32.85
CA PHE A 32 -33.56 -15.20 33.25
C PHE A 32 -33.16 -13.88 32.59
N SER A 33 -34.09 -12.92 32.56
CA SER A 33 -33.81 -11.55 32.13
C SER A 33 -33.58 -10.65 33.34
N ARG A 34 -32.54 -9.81 33.30
CA ARG A 34 -32.24 -8.84 34.35
C ARG A 34 -31.40 -7.70 33.81
N ARG A 35 -31.80 -6.47 34.12
CA ARG A 35 -30.97 -5.28 33.93
C ARG A 35 -30.22 -4.97 35.22
N VAL A 36 -28.91 -4.76 35.13
CA VAL A 36 -28.00 -4.58 36.26
C VAL A 36 -27.33 -3.21 36.10
N THR A 37 -27.59 -2.31 37.05
CA THR A 37 -27.17 -0.89 36.99
C THR A 37 -26.37 -0.46 38.22
N ASP A 38 -26.07 -1.38 39.13
CA ASP A 38 -25.28 -1.14 40.35
C ASP A 38 -23.76 -1.28 40.12
N LEU A 39 -23.32 -1.38 38.87
CA LEU A 39 -21.93 -1.37 38.47
C LEU A 39 -21.55 0.03 37.94
N PRO A 40 -20.53 0.69 38.52
CA PRO A 40 -20.10 2.01 38.05
C PRO A 40 -19.75 2.01 36.55
N GLY A 41 -20.41 2.88 35.78
CA GLY A 41 -20.13 3.08 34.36
C GLY A 41 -20.55 1.96 33.41
N ILE A 42 -21.19 0.89 33.91
CA ILE A 42 -21.60 -0.25 33.08
C ILE A 42 -23.03 -0.69 33.42
N THR A 43 -23.88 -0.77 32.39
CA THR A 43 -25.18 -1.44 32.47
C THR A 43 -25.07 -2.83 31.88
N VAL A 44 -25.27 -3.87 32.69
CA VAL A 44 -25.32 -5.24 32.18
C VAL A 44 -26.75 -5.67 31.91
N ASN A 45 -27.02 -5.98 30.66
CA ASN A 45 -28.32 -6.42 30.16
C ASN A 45 -28.27 -7.93 29.97
N ILE A 46 -28.90 -8.66 30.89
CA ILE A 46 -29.04 -10.11 30.84
C ILE A 46 -30.38 -10.43 30.19
N TYR A 47 -30.35 -11.20 29.12
CA TYR A 47 -31.53 -11.68 28.42
C TYR A 47 -31.74 -13.17 28.69
N LYS A 48 -33.00 -13.56 28.89
CA LYS A 48 -33.39 -14.98 28.93
C LYS A 48 -33.09 -15.64 27.57
N GLY A 49 -32.38 -16.75 27.58
CA GLY A 49 -32.08 -17.56 26.40
C GLY A 49 -31.40 -18.87 26.74
N HIS A 50 -30.79 -19.50 25.74
CA HIS A 50 -30.19 -20.82 25.86
C HIS A 50 -28.95 -20.84 26.79
N PRO A 51 -28.71 -21.95 27.50
CA PRO A 51 -27.49 -22.15 28.30
C PRO A 51 -26.23 -22.15 27.42
N PRO A 52 -25.02 -22.16 28.01
CA PRO A 52 -23.78 -22.31 27.26
C PRO A 52 -23.82 -23.52 26.31
N HIS A 53 -23.44 -23.31 25.05
CA HIS A 53 -23.30 -24.35 24.05
C HIS A 53 -21.93 -25.03 24.17
N SER A 54 -21.77 -26.27 23.68
CA SER A 54 -20.50 -27.00 23.72
C SER A 54 -19.36 -26.31 22.97
N ASN A 55 -19.69 -25.46 21.99
CA ASN A 55 -18.73 -24.65 21.23
C ASN A 55 -18.37 -23.33 21.93
N ASP A 56 -19.09 -22.92 22.96
CA ASP A 56 -18.84 -21.65 23.65
C ASP A 56 -17.59 -21.76 24.53
N ALA A 57 -16.78 -20.71 24.55
CA ALA A 57 -15.50 -20.73 25.25
C ALA A 57 -15.69 -20.40 26.74
N PRO A 58 -15.21 -21.23 27.68
CA PRO A 58 -15.24 -20.88 29.10
C PRO A 58 -14.34 -19.66 29.37
N TYR A 59 -14.86 -18.72 30.16
CA TYR A 59 -14.17 -17.46 30.45
C TYR A 59 -14.49 -16.98 31.88
N ASN A 60 -13.53 -17.16 32.81
CA ASN A 60 -13.62 -16.66 34.18
C ASN A 60 -14.93 -16.99 34.91
N GLY A 61 -15.49 -18.18 34.71
CA GLY A 61 -16.78 -18.62 35.30
C GLY A 61 -18.03 -18.15 34.56
N LEU A 62 -17.85 -17.46 33.43
CA LEU A 62 -18.83 -17.22 32.38
C LEU A 62 -18.45 -18.04 31.13
N TYR A 63 -19.20 -17.86 30.05
CA TYR A 63 -18.86 -18.36 28.71
C TYR A 63 -18.86 -17.20 27.72
N ILE A 64 -18.07 -17.29 26.65
CA ILE A 64 -18.14 -16.40 25.49
C ILE A 64 -18.81 -17.20 24.37
N ALA A 65 -19.88 -16.64 23.80
CA ALA A 65 -20.56 -17.24 22.66
C ALA A 65 -19.57 -17.53 21.53
N SER A 66 -19.63 -18.74 20.97
CA SER A 66 -18.88 -19.10 19.78
C SER A 66 -19.24 -18.23 18.58
N GLU A 67 -18.38 -18.19 17.57
CA GLU A 67 -18.65 -17.44 16.32
C GLU A 67 -19.94 -17.86 15.63
N TYR A 68 -20.29 -19.14 15.72
CA TYR A 68 -21.56 -19.66 15.24
C TYR A 68 -22.74 -19.06 16.01
N ARG A 69 -22.66 -19.06 17.35
CA ARG A 69 -23.73 -18.60 18.22
C ARG A 69 -23.90 -17.08 18.16
N TYR A 70 -22.82 -16.29 18.28
CA TYR A 70 -22.97 -14.84 18.32
C TYR A 70 -23.44 -14.28 16.97
N ILE A 71 -23.09 -14.90 15.84
CA ILE A 71 -23.58 -14.45 14.53
C ILE A 71 -25.11 -14.60 14.48
N LEU A 72 -25.64 -15.75 14.93
CA LEU A 72 -27.08 -15.97 15.03
C LEU A 72 -27.73 -14.99 15.99
N GLU A 73 -27.16 -14.79 17.18
CA GLU A 73 -27.66 -13.83 18.18
C GLU A 73 -27.71 -12.39 17.65
N ASN A 74 -26.74 -11.99 16.82
CA ASN A 74 -26.73 -10.67 16.18
C ASN A 74 -27.71 -10.53 14.99
N LEU A 75 -28.26 -11.64 14.46
CA LEU A 75 -29.27 -11.63 13.40
C LEU A 75 -30.72 -11.70 13.94
N GLN A 76 -30.88 -11.77 15.26
CA GLN A 76 -32.18 -11.68 15.91
C GLN A 76 -32.84 -10.33 15.65
N LEU A 77 -34.19 -10.32 15.66
CA LEU A 77 -34.92 -9.05 15.71
C LEU A 77 -34.61 -8.34 17.02
N SER A 78 -33.97 -7.18 16.92
CA SER A 78 -33.65 -6.31 18.03
C SER A 78 -34.36 -4.97 17.87
N ARG A 79 -34.63 -4.33 19.00
CA ARG A 79 -35.15 -2.95 19.06
C ARG A 79 -34.29 -2.19 20.04
N ARG A 80 -34.13 -0.88 19.79
CA ARG A 80 -33.47 0.02 20.72
C ARG A 80 -34.13 -0.08 22.09
N ASN A 81 -33.31 -0.21 23.12
CA ASN A 81 -33.75 -0.11 24.50
C ASN A 81 -34.08 1.36 24.85
N ILE A 82 -34.49 1.61 26.09
CA ILE A 82 -34.86 2.95 26.56
C ILE A 82 -33.70 3.96 26.47
N ASP A 83 -32.46 3.48 26.44
CA ASP A 83 -31.24 4.27 26.35
C ASP A 83 -30.74 4.44 24.90
N GLY A 84 -31.54 3.99 23.92
CA GLY A 84 -31.21 4.08 22.49
C GLY A 84 -30.24 3.01 21.98
N GLU A 85 -29.86 2.06 22.82
CA GLU A 85 -28.86 1.02 22.52
C GLU A 85 -29.51 -0.29 22.04
N GLU A 86 -28.80 -1.03 21.19
CA GLU A 86 -29.22 -2.35 20.70
C GLU A 86 -28.28 -3.44 21.17
N LYS A 87 -28.85 -4.62 21.44
CA LYS A 87 -28.09 -5.82 21.82
C LYS A 87 -27.33 -6.43 20.64
N THR A 88 -27.80 -6.19 19.42
CA THR A 88 -27.23 -6.71 18.18
C THR A 88 -26.36 -5.67 17.50
N LEU A 89 -25.36 -6.13 16.76
CA LEU A 89 -24.64 -5.33 15.76
C LEU A 89 -25.51 -5.12 14.50
N PRO A 90 -25.25 -4.06 13.72
CA PRO A 90 -25.86 -3.89 12.40
C PRO A 90 -25.45 -5.04 11.45
N GLN A 91 -26.29 -5.33 10.45
CA GLN A 91 -26.04 -6.40 9.49
C GLN A 91 -24.72 -6.18 8.73
N SER A 92 -24.38 -4.93 8.42
CA SER A 92 -23.10 -4.56 7.80
C SER A 92 -21.86 -5.08 8.56
N ALA A 93 -21.89 -5.14 9.90
CA ALA A 93 -20.78 -5.68 10.69
C ALA A 93 -20.66 -7.21 10.55
N ILE A 94 -21.79 -7.90 10.42
CA ILE A 94 -21.84 -9.35 10.14
C ILE A 94 -21.31 -9.63 8.75
N GLU A 95 -21.73 -8.84 7.76
CA GLU A 95 -21.23 -8.93 6.39
C GLU A 95 -19.72 -8.71 6.28
N GLU A 96 -19.17 -7.67 6.94
CA GLU A 96 -17.72 -7.43 6.98
C GLU A 96 -16.96 -8.59 7.63
N ARG A 97 -17.55 -9.26 8.64
CA ARG A 97 -16.96 -10.45 9.26
C ARG A 97 -16.92 -11.63 8.29
N LEU A 98 -18.01 -11.90 7.58
CA LEU A 98 -18.08 -12.98 6.57
C LEU A 98 -17.15 -12.69 5.38
N GLU A 99 -17.05 -11.43 4.95
CA GLU A 99 -16.12 -10.97 3.92
C GLU A 99 -14.67 -11.27 4.30
N ARG A 100 -14.30 -11.00 5.56
CA ARG A 100 -12.97 -11.34 6.09
C ARG A 100 -12.69 -12.84 6.07
N MET A 101 -13.70 -13.70 6.32
CA MET A 101 -13.54 -15.16 6.19
C MET A 101 -13.26 -15.55 4.72
N ILE A 102 -13.98 -14.96 3.76
CA ILE A 102 -13.73 -15.20 2.34
C ILE A 102 -12.30 -14.79 1.97
N LEU A 103 -11.82 -13.66 2.45
CA LEU A 103 -10.45 -13.20 2.18
C LEU A 103 -9.39 -14.17 2.72
N LEU A 104 -9.60 -14.74 3.91
CA LEU A 104 -8.61 -15.57 4.60
C LEU A 104 -8.61 -17.04 4.15
N GLY A 105 -9.78 -17.60 3.81
CA GLY A 105 -9.92 -19.03 3.50
C GLY A 105 -10.86 -19.35 2.35
N GLY A 106 -11.27 -18.34 1.57
CA GLY A 106 -12.11 -18.49 0.39
C GLY A 106 -13.52 -18.97 0.68
N GLU A 107 -14.25 -19.33 -0.38
CA GLU A 107 -15.62 -19.81 -0.29
C GLU A 107 -15.72 -21.12 0.52
N LYS A 108 -14.68 -21.95 0.49
CA LYS A 108 -14.63 -23.21 1.25
C LYS A 108 -14.77 -22.95 2.75
N GLN A 109 -13.99 -22.02 3.31
CA GLN A 109 -14.06 -21.69 4.73
C GLN A 109 -15.44 -21.14 5.11
N LEU A 110 -16.03 -20.29 4.27
CA LEU A 110 -17.36 -19.74 4.53
C LEU A 110 -18.45 -20.82 4.50
N ASN A 111 -18.36 -21.78 3.58
CA ASN A 111 -19.28 -22.92 3.52
C ASN A 111 -19.17 -23.82 4.76
N GLU A 112 -17.95 -24.15 5.20
CA GLU A 112 -17.73 -24.91 6.45
C GLU A 112 -18.26 -24.16 7.68
N PHE A 113 -18.07 -22.83 7.72
CA PHE A 113 -18.64 -21.97 8.75
C PHE A 113 -20.17 -22.04 8.75
N ARG A 114 -20.81 -21.91 7.58
CA ARG A 114 -22.28 -22.00 7.43
C ARG A 114 -22.79 -23.34 7.93
N ASP A 115 -22.15 -24.45 7.57
CA ASP A 115 -22.64 -25.78 7.90
C ASP A 115 -22.51 -26.07 9.40
N LYS A 116 -21.42 -25.62 10.06
CA LYS A 116 -21.33 -25.65 11.53
C LYS A 116 -22.35 -24.75 12.22
N THR A 117 -22.63 -23.59 11.65
CA THR A 117 -23.64 -22.67 12.19
C THR A 117 -25.05 -23.27 12.11
N ARG A 118 -25.32 -24.12 11.12
CA ARG A 118 -26.59 -24.85 10.99
C ARG A 118 -26.85 -25.78 12.17
N GLU A 119 -25.83 -26.53 12.60
CA GLU A 119 -25.94 -27.44 13.74
C GLU A 119 -26.20 -26.65 15.03
N VAL A 120 -25.44 -25.57 15.25
CA VAL A 120 -25.64 -24.68 16.42
C VAL A 120 -27.02 -24.02 16.38
N ALA A 121 -27.49 -23.59 15.21
CA ALA A 121 -28.83 -23.04 15.07
C ALA A 121 -29.93 -24.04 15.40
N LYS A 122 -29.72 -25.32 15.12
CA LYS A 122 -30.66 -26.40 15.49
C LYS A 122 -30.66 -26.62 17.00
N ASP A 123 -29.48 -26.70 17.62
CA ASP A 123 -29.32 -26.94 19.06
C ASP A 123 -29.84 -25.77 19.91
N LEU A 124 -29.80 -24.55 19.38
CA LEU A 124 -30.25 -23.33 20.05
C LEU A 124 -31.60 -22.81 19.53
N GLU A 125 -32.34 -23.56 18.71
CA GLU A 125 -33.64 -23.16 18.16
C GLU A 125 -33.64 -21.78 17.45
N MET A 126 -32.58 -21.49 16.68
CA MET A 126 -32.35 -20.22 15.95
C MET A 126 -32.44 -20.38 14.42
N GLN A 127 -33.40 -21.17 13.94
CA GLN A 127 -33.53 -21.49 12.51
C GLN A 127 -33.85 -20.25 11.66
N LEU A 128 -34.64 -19.31 12.18
CA LEU A 128 -34.99 -18.07 11.48
C LEU A 128 -33.75 -17.18 11.27
N GLU A 129 -32.88 -17.09 12.27
CA GLU A 129 -31.62 -16.36 12.19
C GLU A 129 -30.65 -17.03 11.22
N PHE A 130 -30.65 -18.37 11.17
CA PHE A 130 -29.84 -19.13 10.23
C PHE A 130 -30.28 -18.95 8.78
N GLU A 131 -31.59 -18.84 8.51
CA GLU A 131 -32.11 -18.50 7.19
C GLU A 131 -31.63 -17.12 6.73
N LYS A 132 -31.65 -16.11 7.62
CA LYS A 132 -31.08 -14.78 7.33
C LYS A 132 -29.59 -14.86 6.98
N LEU A 133 -28.81 -15.58 7.79
CA LEU A 133 -27.38 -15.80 7.52
C LEU A 133 -27.15 -16.44 6.14
N THR A 134 -27.95 -17.45 5.80
CA THR A 134 -27.84 -18.16 4.52
C THR A 134 -28.12 -17.24 3.34
N ASN A 135 -29.08 -16.33 3.47
CA ASN A 135 -29.35 -15.32 2.44
C ASN A 135 -28.16 -14.37 2.27
N ILE A 136 -27.60 -13.84 3.36
CA ILE A 136 -26.42 -12.96 3.33
C ILE A 136 -25.23 -13.67 2.68
N ILE A 137 -24.93 -14.90 3.08
CA ILE A 137 -23.84 -15.69 2.48
C ILE A 137 -24.07 -15.90 0.99
N SER A 138 -25.31 -16.20 0.58
CA SER A 138 -25.64 -16.38 -0.84
C SER A 138 -25.45 -15.10 -1.64
N ALA A 139 -25.81 -13.94 -1.08
CA ALA A 139 -25.59 -12.64 -1.73
C ALA A 139 -24.11 -12.25 -1.80
N LEU A 140 -23.29 -12.63 -0.82
CA LEU A 140 -21.84 -12.41 -0.85
C LEU A 140 -21.16 -13.22 -1.96
N LEU A 141 -21.71 -14.39 -2.30
CA LEU A 141 -21.17 -15.31 -3.32
C LEU A 141 -21.79 -15.11 -4.72
N ASN A 142 -22.94 -14.43 -4.83
CA ASN A 142 -23.67 -14.26 -6.09
C ASN A 142 -23.93 -12.79 -6.43
N THR A 143 -23.56 -12.40 -7.65
CA THR A 143 -23.61 -11.02 -8.13
C THR A 143 -25.01 -10.44 -8.33
N HIS A 144 -26.04 -11.30 -8.46
CA HIS A 144 -27.40 -10.88 -8.74
C HIS A 144 -28.25 -10.56 -7.50
N SER A 145 -27.75 -10.81 -6.29
CA SER A 145 -28.52 -10.70 -5.04
C SER A 145 -27.99 -9.66 -4.05
N SER A 146 -27.20 -8.68 -4.52
CA SER A 146 -26.55 -7.67 -3.67
C SER A 146 -27.51 -6.72 -2.93
N GLY A 147 -28.79 -6.66 -3.33
CA GLY A 147 -29.79 -5.76 -2.74
C GLY A 147 -30.12 -6.01 -1.27
N ILE A 148 -29.74 -7.16 -0.72
CA ILE A 148 -29.90 -7.45 0.72
C ILE A 148 -28.68 -7.08 1.55
N LEU A 149 -27.54 -6.76 0.92
CA LEU A 149 -26.29 -6.41 1.61
C LEU A 149 -26.30 -4.93 2.00
N GLU A 150 -25.81 -4.63 3.19
CA GLU A 150 -25.76 -3.28 3.74
C GLU A 150 -24.36 -2.64 3.65
N SER A 151 -23.30 -3.43 3.85
CA SER A 151 -21.90 -3.00 3.80
C SER A 151 -21.46 -2.71 2.37
N GLU A 152 -20.79 -1.57 2.17
CA GLU A 152 -20.18 -1.22 0.89
C GLU A 152 -19.12 -2.24 0.46
N LYS A 153 -18.36 -2.83 1.40
CA LYS A 153 -17.41 -3.91 1.07
C LYS A 153 -18.13 -5.15 0.54
N ALA A 154 -19.25 -5.52 1.17
CA ALA A 154 -20.03 -6.68 0.80
C ALA A 154 -20.73 -6.49 -0.55
N LYS A 155 -21.33 -5.32 -0.78
CA LYS A 155 -21.91 -4.93 -2.08
C LYS A 155 -20.85 -4.97 -3.18
N ALA A 156 -19.70 -4.34 -2.95
CA ALA A 156 -18.61 -4.26 -3.94
C ALA A 156 -18.04 -5.65 -4.28
N ARG A 157 -17.92 -6.54 -3.28
CA ARG A 157 -17.58 -7.95 -3.50
C ARG A 157 -18.63 -8.66 -4.35
N ALA A 158 -19.90 -8.55 -3.99
CA ALA A 158 -20.99 -9.15 -4.74
C ALA A 158 -21.01 -8.65 -6.19
N THR A 159 -20.72 -7.38 -6.46
CA THR A 159 -20.65 -6.84 -7.83
C THR A 159 -19.33 -7.15 -8.57
N GLY A 160 -18.44 -7.96 -8.00
CA GLY A 160 -17.17 -8.35 -8.64
C GLY A 160 -16.08 -7.27 -8.62
N SER A 161 -16.23 -6.23 -7.79
CA SER A 161 -15.25 -5.15 -7.63
C SER A 161 -14.88 -4.95 -6.14
N PRO A 162 -14.39 -5.99 -5.44
CA PRO A 162 -13.99 -5.85 -4.05
C PRO A 162 -12.83 -4.86 -3.90
N PHE A 163 -12.79 -4.15 -2.77
CA PHE A 163 -11.73 -3.21 -2.45
C PHE A 163 -11.24 -3.38 -1.01
N ASP A 164 -10.02 -2.90 -0.76
CA ASP A 164 -9.42 -2.86 0.57
C ASP A 164 -9.76 -1.54 1.26
N LYS A 165 -10.68 -1.60 2.25
CA LYS A 165 -11.15 -0.44 3.03
C LYS A 165 -10.00 0.26 3.75
N ASP A 166 -9.02 -0.49 4.25
CA ASP A 166 -7.88 0.08 4.98
C ASP A 166 -7.00 0.92 4.05
N ARG A 167 -6.96 0.61 2.74
CA ARG A 167 -6.27 1.45 1.74
C ARG A 167 -7.09 2.67 1.35
N ILE A 168 -8.41 2.54 1.24
CA ILE A 168 -9.29 3.68 0.96
C ILE A 168 -9.15 4.76 2.04
N GLU A 169 -9.08 4.37 3.32
CA GLU A 169 -8.86 5.32 4.42
C GLU A 169 -7.56 6.12 4.27
N LEU A 170 -6.48 5.50 3.76
CA LEU A 170 -5.23 6.21 3.48
C LEU A 170 -5.36 7.17 2.29
N PHE A 171 -6.12 6.79 1.27
CA PHE A 171 -6.39 7.66 0.12
C PHE A 171 -7.23 8.86 0.53
N GLU A 172 -8.25 8.67 1.36
CA GLU A 172 -9.06 9.75 1.92
C GLU A 172 -8.21 10.68 2.78
N LEU A 173 -7.38 10.13 3.67
CA LEU A 173 -6.46 10.92 4.49
C LEU A 173 -5.52 11.77 3.63
N LEU A 174 -4.92 11.18 2.58
CA LEU A 174 -4.05 11.92 1.68
C LEU A 174 -4.84 12.98 0.90
N PHE A 175 -6.02 12.63 0.37
CA PHE A 175 -6.89 13.55 -0.34
C PHE A 175 -7.27 14.76 0.52
N ASP A 176 -7.72 14.54 1.75
CA ASP A 176 -8.07 15.61 2.68
C ASP A 176 -6.88 16.51 3.00
N ASN A 177 -5.69 15.94 3.08
CA ASN A 177 -4.47 16.70 3.27
C ASN A 177 -4.04 17.46 2.01
N LEU A 178 -4.33 16.98 0.81
CA LEU A 178 -3.89 17.61 -0.44
C LEU A 178 -4.89 18.60 -1.02
N LYS A 179 -6.20 18.36 -0.87
CA LYS A 179 -7.28 19.05 -1.61
C LYS A 179 -7.26 20.57 -1.42
N ASP A 180 -6.82 21.04 -0.26
CA ASP A 180 -6.75 22.48 0.07
C ASP A 180 -5.30 22.99 0.21
N ARG A 181 -4.30 22.16 -0.13
CA ARG A 181 -2.88 22.59 -0.09
C ARG A 181 -2.52 23.35 -1.36
N PHE A 182 -1.92 24.52 -1.17
CA PHE A 182 -1.28 25.27 -2.24
C PHE A 182 0.14 24.76 -2.45
N PHE A 183 0.45 24.30 -3.66
CA PHE A 183 1.80 23.92 -4.06
C PHE A 183 2.45 25.08 -4.82
N ILE A 184 3.74 25.32 -4.59
CA ILE A 184 4.47 26.34 -5.33
C ILE A 184 4.55 25.92 -6.79
N GLU A 185 3.74 26.55 -7.62
CA GLU A 185 3.90 26.51 -9.06
C GLU A 185 5.11 27.37 -9.46
N ARG A 186 5.90 26.92 -10.44
CA ARG A 186 7.00 27.70 -11.02
C ARG A 186 6.72 28.06 -12.48
N PRO A 187 5.62 28.80 -12.78
CA PRO A 187 5.27 29.16 -14.14
C PRO A 187 6.33 30.06 -14.79
N ASP A 188 7.10 30.79 -13.97
CA ASP A 188 8.28 31.58 -14.38
C ASP A 188 9.35 30.73 -15.08
N ARG A 189 9.39 29.41 -14.83
CA ARG A 189 10.31 28.47 -15.46
C ARG A 189 9.81 27.86 -16.76
N LYS A 190 8.61 28.25 -17.20
CA LYS A 190 7.98 27.84 -18.48
C LYS A 190 8.04 26.31 -18.70
N PRO A 191 7.46 25.51 -17.80
CA PRO A 191 7.52 24.05 -17.92
C PRO A 191 6.97 23.58 -19.27
N GLY A 192 7.72 22.71 -19.95
CA GLY A 192 7.35 22.15 -21.26
C GLY A 192 7.66 23.05 -22.46
N VAL A 193 8.22 24.25 -22.26
CA VAL A 193 8.57 25.18 -23.35
C VAL A 193 10.09 25.37 -23.41
N PHE A 194 10.66 25.39 -24.61
CA PHE A 194 12.09 25.71 -24.77
C PHE A 194 12.39 27.13 -24.25
N LYS A 195 13.63 27.32 -23.80
CA LYS A 195 14.13 28.62 -23.35
C LYS A 195 13.95 29.64 -24.47
N ASP A 196 13.60 30.86 -24.08
CA ASP A 196 13.48 32.03 -24.96
C ASP A 196 14.53 33.10 -24.64
N VAL A 197 15.46 32.77 -23.74
CA VAL A 197 16.63 33.56 -23.39
C VAL A 197 17.84 32.65 -23.29
N ASN A 198 19.02 33.19 -23.59
CA ASN A 198 20.26 32.45 -23.46
C ASN A 198 20.56 32.16 -21.98
N ASN A 199 20.99 30.93 -21.70
CA ASN A 199 21.34 30.46 -20.37
C ASN A 199 22.81 30.04 -20.32
N GLN A 200 23.35 30.09 -19.10
CA GLN A 200 24.72 29.74 -18.81
C GLN A 200 24.81 29.03 -17.45
N ALA A 201 25.83 28.21 -17.26
CA ALA A 201 26.18 27.61 -15.99
C ALA A 201 27.68 27.80 -15.73
N GLY A 202 28.02 28.58 -14.70
CA GLY A 202 29.39 29.06 -14.52
C GLY A 202 29.87 29.80 -15.77
N ASN A 203 31.00 29.38 -16.32
CA ASN A 203 31.58 29.97 -17.54
C ASN A 203 31.13 29.28 -18.84
N THR A 204 30.17 28.36 -18.78
CA THR A 204 29.65 27.68 -19.98
C THR A 204 28.39 28.38 -20.46
N VAL A 205 28.47 28.98 -21.65
CA VAL A 205 27.31 29.48 -22.40
C VAL A 205 26.79 28.35 -23.27
N PHE A 206 25.49 28.07 -23.21
CA PHE A 206 24.86 26.98 -23.98
C PHE A 206 24.31 27.47 -25.33
N VAL A 207 23.73 26.56 -26.10
CA VAL A 207 23.14 26.85 -27.42
C VAL A 207 22.19 28.04 -27.36
N ASP A 208 22.28 28.93 -28.34
CA ASP A 208 21.40 30.09 -28.45
C ASP A 208 19.92 29.66 -28.49
N TYR A 209 19.04 30.38 -27.81
CA TYR A 209 17.62 30.04 -27.69
C TYR A 209 16.93 29.88 -29.06
N GLN A 210 17.35 30.63 -30.08
CA GLN A 210 16.81 30.54 -31.45
C GLN A 210 17.22 29.27 -32.18
N LEU A 211 18.29 28.61 -31.72
CA LEU A 211 18.88 27.44 -32.36
C LEU A 211 18.50 26.12 -31.68
N VAL A 212 17.91 26.16 -30.48
CA VAL A 212 17.62 24.98 -29.65
C VAL A 212 16.90 23.87 -30.42
N GLU A 213 15.77 24.18 -31.05
CA GLU A 213 14.97 23.17 -31.75
C GLU A 213 15.73 22.56 -32.93
N GLY A 214 16.38 23.41 -33.74
CA GLY A 214 17.17 22.98 -34.89
C GLY A 214 18.34 22.09 -34.49
N THR A 215 19.07 22.48 -33.44
CA THR A 215 20.20 21.71 -32.90
C THR A 215 19.76 20.34 -32.37
N LEU A 216 18.65 20.28 -31.62
CA LEU A 216 18.10 18.99 -31.16
C LEU A 216 17.67 18.10 -32.32
N ARG A 217 16.90 18.65 -33.28
CA ARG A 217 16.45 17.90 -34.46
C ARG A 217 17.61 17.33 -35.26
N TYR A 218 18.67 18.11 -35.44
CA TYR A 218 19.86 17.66 -36.16
C TYR A 218 20.65 16.62 -35.35
N GLY A 219 20.87 16.87 -34.06
CA GLY A 219 21.55 15.95 -33.14
C GLY A 219 20.85 14.59 -33.01
N PHE A 220 19.52 14.58 -33.05
CA PHE A 220 18.72 13.36 -32.97
C PHE A 220 18.94 12.42 -34.16
N ARG A 221 19.37 12.93 -35.32
CA ARG A 221 19.69 12.09 -36.49
C ARG A 221 20.86 11.15 -36.19
N TYR A 222 21.88 11.61 -35.46
CA TYR A 222 23.00 10.75 -35.04
C TYR A 222 22.57 9.77 -33.95
N PHE A 223 21.74 10.21 -33.01
CA PHE A 223 21.18 9.34 -31.97
C PHE A 223 20.48 8.11 -32.57
N GLN A 224 19.71 8.28 -33.64
CA GLN A 224 19.01 7.20 -34.33
C GLN A 224 19.94 6.13 -34.94
N LEU A 225 21.21 6.46 -35.19
CA LEU A 225 22.21 5.53 -35.73
C LEU A 225 22.86 4.65 -34.66
N LEU A 226 22.79 5.06 -33.39
CA LEU A 226 23.30 4.28 -32.27
C LEU A 226 22.40 3.07 -32.02
N ARG A 227 23.00 1.93 -31.70
CA ARG A 227 22.27 0.66 -31.42
C ARG A 227 22.35 0.28 -29.94
N GLU A 228 23.56 0.29 -29.39
CA GLU A 228 23.82 -0.08 -28.00
C GLU A 228 23.09 0.82 -27.00
N PRO A 229 22.38 0.27 -26.00
CA PRO A 229 21.63 1.06 -25.01
C PRO A 229 22.50 2.06 -24.24
N LEU A 230 23.66 1.63 -23.75
CA LEU A 230 24.59 2.52 -23.05
C LEU A 230 25.09 3.65 -23.96
N ALA A 231 25.38 3.37 -25.24
CA ALA A 231 25.81 4.40 -26.18
C ALA A 231 24.70 5.44 -26.41
N LYS A 232 23.46 4.99 -26.58
CA LYS A 232 22.28 5.87 -26.67
C LYS A 232 22.10 6.72 -25.43
N ALA A 233 22.20 6.11 -24.25
CA ALA A 233 22.06 6.79 -22.97
C ALA A 233 23.13 7.88 -22.80
N VAL A 234 24.40 7.54 -23.02
CA VAL A 234 25.54 8.47 -22.92
C VAL A 234 25.42 9.63 -23.90
N TYR A 235 25.00 9.35 -25.14
CA TYR A 235 24.77 10.38 -26.15
C TYR A 235 23.59 11.29 -25.79
N MET A 236 22.45 10.72 -25.40
CA MET A 236 21.25 11.46 -25.00
C MET A 236 21.54 12.39 -23.81
N MET A 237 22.25 11.87 -22.82
CA MET A 237 22.71 12.63 -21.65
C MET A 237 23.54 13.85 -22.07
N PHE A 238 24.50 13.67 -22.96
CA PHE A 238 25.36 14.75 -23.45
C PHE A 238 24.58 15.77 -24.27
N MET A 239 23.79 15.31 -25.26
CA MET A 239 23.03 16.15 -26.18
C MET A 239 22.11 17.12 -25.43
N ILE A 240 21.33 16.62 -24.46
CA ILE A 240 20.43 17.49 -23.68
C ILE A 240 21.22 18.45 -22.79
N SER A 241 22.31 17.97 -22.16
CA SER A 241 23.14 18.79 -21.27
C SER A 241 23.85 19.93 -22.01
N GLU A 242 24.28 19.68 -23.24
CA GLU A 242 24.99 20.64 -24.10
C GLU A 242 24.04 21.66 -24.73
N VAL A 243 22.87 21.23 -25.20
CA VAL A 243 21.86 22.15 -25.74
C VAL A 243 21.24 23.01 -24.63
N HIS A 244 21.02 22.40 -23.46
CA HIS A 244 20.41 23.04 -22.30
C HIS A 244 19.07 23.73 -22.67
N PRO A 245 18.09 22.96 -23.20
CA PRO A 245 16.94 23.52 -23.92
C PRO A 245 15.91 24.26 -23.06
N PHE A 246 15.91 24.11 -21.74
CA PHE A 246 14.93 24.70 -20.83
C PHE A 246 15.54 25.78 -19.92
N ILE A 247 14.70 26.59 -19.28
CA ILE A 247 15.14 27.60 -18.30
C ILE A 247 15.72 26.97 -17.02
N ASP A 248 15.16 25.84 -16.59
CA ASP A 248 15.63 25.03 -15.47
C ASP A 248 15.32 23.55 -15.74
N GLY A 249 15.98 22.64 -15.03
CA GLY A 249 15.67 21.21 -15.07
C GLY A 249 16.45 20.42 -16.11
N ASN A 250 17.32 21.04 -16.90
CA ASN A 250 18.09 20.39 -17.96
C ASN A 250 18.90 19.17 -17.48
N GLY A 251 19.60 19.30 -16.35
CA GLY A 251 20.32 18.16 -15.78
C GLY A 251 19.40 17.03 -15.30
N ARG A 252 18.19 17.35 -14.83
CA ARG A 252 17.20 16.35 -14.38
C ARG A 252 16.62 15.61 -15.58
N ILE A 253 16.16 16.34 -16.60
CA ILE A 253 15.59 15.73 -17.81
C ILE A 253 16.65 14.97 -18.61
N ALA A 254 17.90 15.44 -18.67
CA ALA A 254 19.00 14.69 -19.29
C ALA A 254 19.19 13.32 -18.63
N ARG A 255 19.20 13.25 -17.30
CA ARG A 255 19.33 11.98 -16.56
C ARG A 255 18.11 11.06 -16.75
N ILE A 256 16.91 11.61 -16.76
CA ILE A 256 15.67 10.85 -17.02
C ILE A 256 15.73 10.24 -18.42
N MET A 257 16.07 11.03 -19.43
CA MET A 257 16.13 10.57 -20.83
C MET A 257 17.28 9.58 -21.07
N MET A 258 18.43 9.78 -20.42
CA MET A 258 19.52 8.80 -20.38
C MET A 258 19.04 7.46 -19.82
N ASN A 259 18.40 7.46 -18.64
CA ASN A 259 17.93 6.23 -18.01
C ASN A 259 16.76 5.59 -18.74
N ALA A 260 15.95 6.35 -19.49
CA ALA A 260 14.91 5.79 -20.35
C ALA A 260 15.49 4.85 -21.42
N GLU A 261 16.65 5.20 -22.01
CA GLU A 261 17.33 4.33 -22.98
C GLU A 261 17.93 3.07 -22.33
N LEU A 262 18.44 3.17 -21.10
CA LEU A 262 18.95 2.01 -20.35
C LEU A 262 17.81 1.06 -19.96
N VAL A 263 16.71 1.59 -19.42
CA VAL A 263 15.51 0.79 -19.07
C VAL A 263 14.96 0.09 -20.31
N LYS A 264 14.86 0.79 -21.45
CA LYS A 264 14.42 0.19 -22.70
C LYS A 264 15.35 -0.93 -23.19
N GLY A 265 16.63 -0.84 -22.88
CA GLY A 265 17.63 -1.87 -23.18
C GLY A 265 17.82 -2.91 -22.08
N GLU A 266 16.95 -2.94 -21.06
CA GLU A 266 17.06 -3.84 -19.90
C GLU A 266 18.41 -3.76 -19.16
N GLN A 267 19.01 -2.57 -19.15
CA GLN A 267 20.27 -2.29 -18.45
C GLN A 267 20.04 -1.54 -17.13
N SER A 268 20.99 -1.69 -16.22
CA SER A 268 21.05 -0.95 -14.96
C SER A 268 21.01 0.55 -15.22
N GLN A 269 20.17 1.26 -14.47
CA GLN A 269 20.08 2.72 -14.58
C GLN A 269 21.36 3.36 -14.05
N ILE A 270 21.76 4.50 -14.61
CA ILE A 270 22.88 5.28 -14.08
C ILE A 270 22.38 6.26 -13.02
N ILE A 271 22.99 6.19 -11.84
CA ILE A 271 22.86 7.15 -10.74
C ILE A 271 24.17 7.92 -10.61
N ILE A 272 24.08 9.24 -10.51
CA ILE A 272 25.22 10.12 -10.26
C ILE A 272 25.23 10.46 -8.78
N PRO A 273 26.11 9.86 -7.95
CA PRO A 273 26.16 10.13 -6.52
C PRO A 273 26.70 11.54 -6.24
N THR A 274 26.37 12.10 -5.08
CA THR A 274 26.72 13.48 -4.68
C THR A 274 28.23 13.72 -4.80
N VAL A 275 29.03 12.79 -4.28
CA VAL A 275 30.50 12.87 -4.26
C VAL A 275 31.12 12.94 -5.66
N PHE A 276 30.41 12.46 -6.69
CA PHE A 276 30.91 12.37 -8.06
C PHE A 276 30.40 13.49 -8.97
N ARG A 277 29.64 14.44 -8.43
CA ARG A 277 29.04 15.55 -9.19
C ARG A 277 30.07 16.38 -9.94
N GLU A 278 31.20 16.71 -9.31
CA GLU A 278 32.24 17.55 -9.91
C GLU A 278 32.96 16.84 -11.06
N ASP A 279 33.41 15.60 -10.83
CA ASP A 279 34.09 14.78 -11.84
C ASP A 279 33.23 14.60 -13.10
N TYR A 280 31.92 14.37 -12.90
CA TYR A 280 30.93 14.31 -13.98
C TYR A 280 30.80 15.64 -14.75
N LEU A 281 30.70 16.78 -14.07
CA LEU A 281 30.59 18.08 -14.72
C LEU A 281 31.87 18.46 -15.49
N LEU A 282 33.04 18.15 -14.93
CA LEU A 282 34.33 18.38 -15.59
C LEU A 282 34.46 17.54 -16.86
N ALA A 283 33.95 16.31 -16.86
CA ALA A 283 33.97 15.45 -18.04
C ALA A 283 33.10 16.01 -19.18
N LEU A 284 31.91 16.53 -18.88
CA LEU A 284 31.08 17.24 -19.86
C LEU A 284 31.79 18.47 -20.43
N GLN A 285 32.35 19.32 -19.56
CA GLN A 285 33.07 20.53 -19.98
C GLN A 285 34.29 20.19 -20.84
N LYS A 286 34.96 19.09 -20.54
CA LYS A 286 36.12 18.63 -21.31
C LYS A 286 35.74 18.23 -22.72
N LEU A 287 34.62 17.51 -22.90
CA LEU A 287 34.10 17.21 -24.23
C LEU A 287 33.68 18.49 -24.96
N SER A 288 32.91 19.38 -24.34
CA SER A 288 32.44 20.63 -24.95
C SER A 288 33.60 21.56 -25.38
N ARG A 289 34.57 21.83 -24.47
CA ARG A 289 35.62 22.84 -24.70
C ARG A 289 36.86 22.29 -25.41
N LYS A 290 37.24 21.05 -25.13
CA LYS A 290 38.47 20.44 -25.66
C LYS A 290 38.21 19.41 -26.77
N LYS A 291 36.95 19.06 -27.03
CA LYS A 291 36.56 18.03 -28.02
C LYS A 291 37.17 16.66 -27.72
N GLU A 292 37.33 16.33 -26.43
CA GLU A 292 37.91 15.07 -25.96
C GLU A 292 36.80 14.15 -25.37
N PRO A 293 36.22 13.23 -26.15
CA PRO A 293 35.07 12.41 -25.71
C PRO A 293 35.44 11.29 -24.74
N ASP A 294 36.67 10.75 -24.82
CA ASP A 294 37.03 9.54 -24.06
C ASP A 294 36.93 9.73 -22.55
N THR A 295 37.17 10.94 -22.05
CA THR A 295 37.05 11.22 -20.61
C THR A 295 35.59 11.16 -20.16
N TYR A 296 34.68 11.68 -20.98
CA TYR A 296 33.25 11.62 -20.72
C TYR A 296 32.73 10.18 -20.77
N ILE A 297 33.11 9.42 -21.80
CA ILE A 297 32.71 8.00 -21.94
C ILE A 297 33.15 7.19 -20.71
N ARG A 298 34.43 7.26 -20.32
CA ARG A 298 34.95 6.55 -19.13
C ARG A 298 34.23 6.92 -17.85
N VAL A 299 33.88 8.19 -17.68
CA VAL A 299 33.10 8.66 -16.52
C VAL A 299 31.72 8.03 -16.50
N MET A 300 31.04 7.97 -17.64
CA MET A 300 29.71 7.36 -17.72
C MET A 300 29.75 5.84 -17.52
N GLU A 301 30.75 5.15 -18.05
CA GLU A 301 30.97 3.71 -17.80
C GLU A 301 31.22 3.44 -16.31
N LYS A 302 32.04 4.27 -15.65
CA LYS A 302 32.29 4.18 -14.20
C LYS A 302 31.00 4.36 -13.38
N LEU A 303 30.15 5.32 -13.77
CA LEU A 303 28.87 5.56 -13.11
C LEU A 303 27.87 4.41 -13.36
N HIS A 304 27.86 3.84 -14.55
CA HIS A 304 27.06 2.66 -14.87
C HIS A 304 27.49 1.46 -14.03
N HIS A 305 28.79 1.18 -13.95
CA HIS A 305 29.35 0.14 -13.10
C HIS A 305 29.03 0.33 -11.61
N PHE A 306 29.17 1.55 -11.10
CA PHE A 306 28.75 1.86 -9.73
C PHE A 306 27.27 1.54 -9.50
N SER A 307 26.42 1.87 -10.46
CA SER A 307 24.97 1.71 -10.35
C SER A 307 24.52 0.26 -10.54
N ASP A 308 25.29 -0.55 -11.28
CA ASP A 308 25.06 -1.99 -11.44
C ASP A 308 25.14 -2.74 -10.11
N ASN A 309 25.85 -2.17 -9.13
CA ASN A 309 25.91 -2.69 -7.77
C ASN A 309 24.70 -2.27 -6.90
N LEU A 310 23.73 -1.52 -7.42
CA LEU A 310 22.54 -1.08 -6.69
C LEU A 310 21.35 -2.02 -6.90
N TYR A 311 21.53 -3.30 -6.55
CA TYR A 311 20.48 -4.32 -6.59
C TYR A 311 20.05 -4.78 -5.20
N GLY A 312 18.89 -5.44 -5.14
CA GLY A 312 18.27 -5.96 -3.92
C GLY A 312 17.01 -5.19 -3.50
N GLN A 313 16.29 -5.71 -2.51
CA GLN A 313 15.10 -5.08 -1.93
C GLN A 313 15.31 -4.61 -0.49
N ASP A 314 16.44 -4.96 0.12
CA ASP A 314 16.80 -4.54 1.48
C ASP A 314 17.37 -3.12 1.46
N PHE A 315 16.64 -2.21 2.10
CA PHE A 315 17.01 -0.80 2.18
C PHE A 315 18.28 -0.59 3.03
N ASP A 316 18.41 -1.29 4.16
CA ASP A 316 19.53 -1.12 5.09
C ASP A 316 20.83 -1.62 4.47
N GLU A 317 20.76 -2.72 3.71
CA GLU A 317 21.89 -3.23 2.93
C GLU A 317 22.35 -2.23 1.86
N LEU A 318 21.41 -1.71 1.05
CA LEU A 318 21.70 -0.73 0.00
C LEU A 318 22.25 0.58 0.57
N ASN A 319 21.67 1.08 1.65
CA ASN A 319 22.13 2.28 2.33
C ASN A 319 23.55 2.10 2.90
N SER A 320 23.84 0.94 3.50
CA SER A 320 25.19 0.62 3.99
C SER A 320 26.22 0.56 2.85
N TYR A 321 25.85 0.00 1.70
CA TYR A 321 26.70 0.02 0.50
C TYR A 321 26.97 1.45 0.02
N LEU A 322 25.94 2.28 -0.10
CA LEU A 322 26.08 3.69 -0.52
C LEU A 322 26.98 4.49 0.44
N GLN A 323 26.89 4.24 1.75
CA GLN A 323 27.80 4.83 2.73
C GLN A 323 29.24 4.34 2.54
N SER A 324 29.46 3.03 2.36
CA SER A 324 30.80 2.44 2.17
C SER A 324 31.54 2.95 0.93
N THR A 325 30.77 3.38 -0.09
CA THR A 325 31.30 3.93 -1.34
C THR A 325 31.51 5.44 -1.31
N ASN A 326 31.23 6.09 -0.17
CA ASN A 326 31.24 7.54 0.02
C ASN A 326 30.18 8.27 -0.85
N ALA A 327 29.13 7.60 -1.31
CA ALA A 327 28.19 8.14 -2.31
C ALA A 327 27.45 9.43 -1.86
N TYR A 328 27.29 9.61 -0.54
CA TYR A 328 26.62 10.76 0.07
C TYR A 328 27.53 11.96 0.35
N GLU A 329 28.85 11.78 0.32
CA GLU A 329 29.81 12.85 0.66
C GLU A 329 29.81 13.97 -0.40
N GLU A 330 30.23 15.17 -0.01
CA GLU A 330 30.48 16.23 -0.98
C GLU A 330 31.77 15.98 -1.78
N PRO A 331 31.89 16.45 -3.04
CA PRO A 331 33.09 16.23 -3.87
C PRO A 331 34.43 16.70 -3.25
N THR A 332 34.35 17.64 -2.30
CA THR A 332 35.52 18.19 -1.58
C THR A 332 35.92 17.36 -0.36
N GLU A 333 35.03 16.51 0.13
CA GLU A 333 35.20 15.75 1.37
C GLU A 333 35.65 14.31 1.10
N GLY A 334 35.43 13.80 -0.11
CA GLY A 334 35.91 12.47 -0.49
C GLY A 334 35.85 12.15 -1.97
N LYS A 335 36.01 10.86 -2.27
CA LYS A 335 36.01 10.31 -3.62
C LYS A 335 35.18 9.05 -3.68
N LEU A 336 34.43 8.90 -4.77
CA LEU A 336 33.64 7.69 -5.02
C LEU A 336 34.55 6.46 -5.06
N LYS A 337 34.31 5.53 -4.13
CA LYS A 337 34.95 4.20 -4.13
C LYS A 337 34.08 3.25 -4.94
N LEU A 338 34.69 2.52 -5.86
CA LEU A 338 34.03 1.42 -6.55
C LEU A 338 34.27 0.15 -5.75
N ILE A 339 33.20 -0.41 -5.19
CA ILE A 339 33.25 -1.63 -4.40
C ILE A 339 32.27 -2.60 -5.05
N ASP A 340 32.76 -3.73 -5.54
CA ASP A 340 31.90 -4.71 -6.18
C ASP A 340 31.11 -5.51 -5.14
N ARG A 341 29.80 -5.63 -5.37
CA ARG A 341 28.90 -6.49 -4.61
C ARG A 341 28.69 -7.79 -5.38
N THR A 342 29.09 -8.89 -4.79
CA THR A 342 28.72 -10.22 -5.29
C THR A 342 27.32 -10.61 -4.82
N ILE A 343 26.50 -11.12 -5.74
CA ILE A 343 25.23 -11.76 -5.40
C ILE A 343 25.56 -12.98 -4.55
N SER A 344 25.31 -12.92 -3.24
CA SER A 344 25.35 -14.12 -2.42
C SER A 344 24.12 -14.95 -2.79
N LEU A 345 24.31 -16.07 -3.50
CA LEU A 345 23.26 -17.06 -3.82
C LEU A 345 22.66 -17.74 -2.57
N LYS A 346 22.79 -17.16 -1.38
CA LYS A 346 22.09 -17.61 -0.18
C LYS A 346 20.69 -17.00 -0.13
N SER A 347 19.87 -17.32 -1.12
CA SER A 347 18.42 -17.39 -0.92
C SER A 347 17.98 -18.83 -1.13
N SER A 348 17.63 -19.46 -0.02
CA SER A 348 16.86 -20.70 0.02
C SER A 348 15.53 -20.48 -0.67
N PHE A 349 15.46 -20.75 -1.98
CA PHE A 349 14.19 -21.09 -2.60
C PHE A 349 13.73 -22.43 -2.00
N PRO A 350 12.56 -22.52 -1.35
CA PRO A 350 11.95 -23.82 -1.12
C PRO A 350 11.65 -24.40 -2.50
N ASN A 351 12.41 -25.43 -2.88
CA ASN A 351 12.03 -26.33 -3.97
C ASN A 351 10.67 -26.94 -3.62
N ASN A 352 9.60 -26.33 -4.11
CA ASN A 352 8.27 -26.94 -4.15
C ASN A 352 7.60 -26.56 -5.47
N TYR A 353 8.20 -27.03 -6.57
CA TYR A 353 7.47 -27.39 -7.77
C TYR A 353 7.94 -28.78 -8.18
N ASN A 354 7.21 -29.80 -7.71
CA ASN A 354 7.20 -31.11 -8.36
C ASN A 354 6.10 -31.07 -9.42
N LEU A 355 6.55 -31.19 -10.68
CA LEU A 355 5.86 -31.65 -11.90
C LEU A 355 4.41 -31.23 -12.16
#